data_AF-A0A505H811-F1
#
_entry.id   AF-A0A505H811-F1
#
_cell.length_a   1.000
_cell.length_b   1.000
_cell.length_c   1.000
_cell.angle_alpha   90.00
_cell.angle_beta   90.00
_cell.angle_gamma   90.00
#
_symmetry.space_group_name_H-M   'P 1'
#
loop_
_entity.id
_entity.type
_entity.pdbx_description
1 polymer ?
#
loop_
_entity_poly.entity_id
_entity_poly.type
_entity_poly.pdbx_seq_one_letter_code
_entity_poly.pdbx_strand_id
1 'polypeptide(L)' 'MIEWSSFAVVAIATWVSSLVVIGLFSTAVRMRAVHIDQIAEGHPNPLLKLGYWAVFGVCGLLVLYGVYLIVPALSGS' A
#
# COMPACT_ATOMS: atom_id res chain seq x y z
N MET A 1 -25.82 3.85 26.58
CA MET A 1 -24.74 4.86 26.64
C MET A 1 -23.89 4.67 25.40
N ILE A 2 -23.61 5.74 24.63
CA ILE A 2 -22.78 5.63 23.41
C ILE A 2 -21.34 5.37 23.84
N GLU A 3 -20.75 4.30 23.32
CA GLU A 3 -19.33 3.97 23.48
C GLU A 3 -18.50 4.85 22.54
N TRP A 4 -18.35 6.13 22.92
CA TRP A 4 -17.55 7.11 22.17
C TRP A 4 -16.10 6.65 21.92
N SER A 5 -15.57 5.76 22.78
CA SER A 5 -14.24 5.16 22.66
C SER A 5 -14.10 4.27 21.42
N SER A 6 -15.09 3.42 21.13
CA SER A 6 -15.07 2.51 19.97
C SER A 6 -15.02 3.26 18.65
N PHE A 7 -15.78 4.36 18.54
CA PHE A 7 -15.75 5.22 17.35
C PHE A 7 -14.40 5.92 17.18
N ALA A 8 -13.79 6.39 18.28
CA ALA A 8 -12.47 7.02 18.25
C ALA A 8 -11.37 6.03 17.81
N VAL A 9 -11.40 4.79 18.29
CA VAL A 9 -10.42 3.76 17.89
C VAL A 9 -10.53 3.44 16.41
N VAL A 10 -11.75 3.24 15.88
CA VAL A 10 -11.96 2.97 14.45
C VAL A 10 -11.50 4.16 13.61
N ALA A 11 -11.85 5.39 14.01
CA ALA A 11 -11.43 6.59 13.29
C ALA A 11 -9.90 6.68 13.18
N ILE A 12 -9.17 6.48 14.28
CA ILE A 12 -7.71 6.49 14.29
C ILE A 12 -7.15 5.33 13.46
N ALA A 13 -7.69 4.12 13.61
CA ALA A 13 -7.24 2.95 12.86
C ALA A 13 -7.41 3.14 11.35
N THR A 14 -8.54 3.67 10.89
CA THR A 14 -8.78 3.99 9.48
C THR A 14 -7.82 5.07 8.98
N TRP A 15 -7.57 6.11 9.79
CA TRP A 15 -6.70 7.22 9.40
C TRP A 15 -5.25 6.76 9.26
N VAL A 16 -4.73 6.01 10.22
CA VAL A 16 -3.38 5.43 10.18
C VAL A 16 -3.23 4.46 9.01
N SER A 17 -4.22 3.58 8.82
CA SER A 17 -4.23 2.64 7.68
C SER A 17 -4.16 3.38 6.34
N SER A 18 -4.99 4.43 6.19
CA SER A 18 -4.99 5.25 4.99
C SER A 18 -3.63 5.91 4.73
N LEU A 19 -3.01 6.53 5.74
CA LEU A 19 -1.70 7.16 5.62
C LEU A 19 -0.61 6.16 5.22
N VAL A 20 -0.61 4.96 5.80
CA VAL A 20 0.37 3.91 5.48
C VAL A 20 0.23 3.45 4.03
N VAL A 21 -1.00 3.14 3.60
CA VAL A 21 -1.27 2.67 2.23
C VAL A 21 -0.89 3.74 1.20
N ILE A 22 -1.31 4.98 1.43
CA ILE A 22 -1.00 6.10 0.53
C ILE A 22 0.51 6.37 0.50
N GLY A 23 1.18 6.38 1.65
CA GLY A 23 2.62 6.61 1.75
C GLY A 23 3.45 5.55 1.01
N LEU A 24 3.12 4.27 1.20
CA LEU A 24 3.77 3.18 0.49
C LEU A 24 3.51 3.26 -1.02
N PHE A 25 2.29 3.57 -1.45
CA PHE A 25 1.95 3.71 -2.87
C PHE A 25 2.67 4.88 -3.53
N SER A 26 2.66 6.08 -2.91
CA SER A 26 3.42 7.23 -3.41
C SER A 26 4.91 6.95 -3.50
N THR A 27 5.47 6.21 -2.54
CA THR A 27 6.88 5.80 -2.58
C THR A 27 7.16 4.82 -3.72
N ALA A 28 6.27 3.84 -3.95
CA ALA A 28 6.37 2.90 -5.07
C ALA A 28 6.38 3.62 -6.43
N VAL A 29 5.47 4.58 -6.60
CA VAL A 29 5.38 5.40 -7.83
C VAL A 29 6.65 6.23 -8.02
N ARG A 30 7.19 6.80 -6.95
CA ARG A 30 8.45 7.57 -7.00
C ARG A 30 9.64 6.70 -7.40
N MET A 31 9.79 5.50 -6.83
CA MET A 31 10.84 4.56 -7.24
C MET A 31 10.68 4.13 -8.71
N ARG A 32 9.44 3.90 -9.17
CA ARG A 32 9.15 3.58 -10.57
C ARG A 32 9.51 4.73 -11.52
N ALA A 33 9.22 5.98 -11.14
CA ALA A 33 9.60 7.15 -11.92
C ALA A 33 11.13 7.25 -12.08
N VAL A 34 11.88 7.11 -10.98
CA VAL A 34 13.36 7.09 -11.01
C VAL A 34 13.90 5.96 -11.89
N HIS A 35 13.28 4.77 -11.87
CA HIS A 35 13.69 3.67 -12.73
C HIS A 35 13.45 3.96 -14.22
N ILE A 36 12.34 4.61 -14.58
CA ILE A 36 12.04 5.01 -15.96
C ILE A 36 13.06 6.05 -16.46
N ASP A 37 13.40 7.03 -15.61
CA ASP A 37 14.42 8.04 -15.93
C ASP A 37 15.80 7.38 -16.17
N GLN A 38 16.20 6.40 -15.36
CA GLN A 38 17.46 5.67 -15.55
C GLN A 38 17.51 4.80 -16.80
N ILE A 39 16.38 4.22 -17.23
CA ILE A 39 16.29 3.50 -18.50
C ILE A 39 16.47 4.48 -19.66
N ALA A 40 15.89 5.68 -19.59
CA ALA A 40 16.05 6.71 -20.60
C ALA A 40 17.52 7.16 -20.74
N GLU A 41 18.27 7.16 -19.64
CA GLU A 41 19.72 7.46 -19.61
C GLU A 41 20.62 6.27 -20.03
N GLY A 42 20.05 5.13 -20.40
CA GLY A 42 20.80 3.98 -20.93
C GLY A 42 21.52 3.13 -19.88
N HIS A 43 21.27 3.35 -18.59
CA HIS A 43 21.87 2.58 -17.48
C HIS A 43 20.80 1.73 -16.77
N PRO A 44 20.44 0.54 -17.31
CA PRO A 44 19.44 -0.31 -16.69
C PRO A 44 19.99 -0.88 -15.38
N ASN A 45 19.55 -0.35 -14.24
CA ASN A 45 19.85 -0.93 -12.94
C ASN A 45 18.72 -1.93 -12.55
N PRO A 46 18.96 -3.25 -12.65
CA PRO A 46 17.94 -4.25 -12.32
C PRO A 46 17.51 -4.23 -10.85
N LEU A 47 18.34 -3.62 -9.97
CA LEU A 47 18.05 -3.49 -8.56
C LEU A 47 16.88 -2.52 -8.29
N LEU A 48 16.80 -1.41 -9.05
CA LEU A 48 15.64 -0.51 -8.97
C LEU A 48 14.37 -1.16 -9.54
N LYS A 49 14.53 -2.01 -10.57
CA LYS A 49 13.40 -2.75 -11.16
C LYS A 49 12.75 -3.69 -10.16
N LEU A 50 13.57 -4.44 -9.42
CA LEU A 50 13.11 -5.33 -8.36
C LEU A 50 12.51 -4.55 -7.19
N GLY A 51 13.15 -3.43 -6.80
CA GLY A 51 12.72 -2.59 -5.68
C GLY A 51 11.32 -2.02 -5.86
N TYR A 52 11.03 -1.38 -7.00
CA TYR A 52 9.69 -0.82 -7.23
C TYR A 52 8.63 -1.93 -7.33
N TRP A 53 8.95 -3.06 -7.98
CA TRP A 53 7.99 -4.14 -8.17
C TRP A 53 7.67 -4.86 -6.85
N ALA A 54 8.67 -5.03 -5.98
CA ALA A 54 8.48 -5.55 -4.64
C ALA A 54 7.58 -4.64 -3.78
N VAL A 55 7.84 -3.32 -3.76
CA VAL A 55 7.00 -2.36 -3.00
C VAL A 55 5.59 -2.31 -3.58
N PHE A 56 5.44 -2.29 -4.89
CA PHE A 56 4.12 -2.27 -5.54
C PHE A 56 3.33 -3.56 -5.25
N GLY A 57 4.00 -4.71 -5.30
CA GLY A 57 3.42 -6.01 -4.95
C GLY A 57 2.98 -6.08 -3.50
N VAL A 58 3.83 -5.63 -2.56
CA VAL A 58 3.49 -5.57 -1.12
C VAL A 58 2.30 -4.63 -0.87
N CYS A 59 2.26 -3.47 -1.54
CA CYS A 59 1.10 -2.57 -1.48
C CYS A 59 -0.18 -3.24 -1.97
N GLY A 60 -0.14 -3.87 -3.14
CA GLY A 60 -1.29 -4.58 -3.69
C GLY A 60 -1.76 -5.70 -2.76
N LEU A 61 -0.83 -6.47 -2.18
CA LEU A 61 -1.14 -7.54 -1.24
C LEU A 61 -1.81 -7.02 0.03
N LEU A 62 -1.31 -5.93 0.61
CA LEU A 62 -1.90 -5.29 1.79
C LEU A 62 -3.32 -4.78 1.51
N VAL A 63 -3.55 -4.15 0.35
CA VAL A 63 -4.89 -3.70 -0.05
C VAL A 63 -5.82 -4.88 -0.26
N LEU A 64 -5.40 -5.93 -0.96
CA LEU A 64 -6.20 -7.14 -1.17
C LEU A 64 -6.54 -7.82 0.15
N TYR A 65 -5.59 -7.88 1.10
CA TYR A 65 -5.83 -8.39 2.44
C TYR A 65 -6.87 -7.55 3.20
N GLY A 66 -6.80 -6.22 3.09
CA GLY A 66 -7.82 -5.32 3.65
C GLY A 66 -9.21 -5.58 3.05
N VAL A 67 -9.31 -5.70 1.72
CA VAL A 67 -10.58 -6.02 1.03
C VAL A 67 -11.11 -7.39 1.47
N TYR A 68 -10.24 -8.39 1.58
CA TYR A 68 -10.60 -9.73 2.04
C TYR A 68 -11.23 -9.71 3.45
N LEU A 69 -10.65 -8.93 4.36
CA LEU A 69 -11.18 -8.79 5.73
C LEU A 69 -12.50 -8.02 5.80
N ILE A 70 -12.72 -7.04 4.91
CA ILE A 70 -13.96 -6.24 4.88
C ILE A 70 -15.12 -7.04 4.26
N VAL A 71 -14.85 -7.84 3.22
CA VAL A 71 -15.89 -8.56 2.47
C VAL A 71 -16.27 -9.86 3.21
N PRO A 72 -17.49 -9.95 3.79
CA PRO A 72 -17.91 -11.11 4.59
C PRO A 72 -18.01 -12.40 3.78
N ALA A 73 -18.24 -12.28 2.47
CA ALA A 73 -18.32 -13.42 1.56
C ALA A 73 -16.96 -14.12 1.30
N LEU A 74 -15.85 -13.48 1.69
CA LEU A 74 -14.49 -14.03 1.51
C LEU A 74 -13.85 -14.46 2.83
N SER A 75 -14.12 -13.78 3.95
CA SER A 75 -13.53 -14.07 5.26
C SER A 75 -14.29 -15.09 6.12
N GLY A 76 -15.42 -15.61 5.64
CA GLY A 76 -16.34 -16.46 6.40
C GLY A 76 -16.44 -17.92 5.92
N SER A 77 -15.33 -18.67 5.94
CA SER A 77 -15.32 -20.15 5.87
C SER A 77 -14.61 -20.76 7.06
#